data_AF-A0A2M8NMK4-F1
#
_entry.id   AF-A0A2M8NMK4-F1
#
_cell.length_a   1.000
_cell.length_b   1.000
_cell.length_c   1.000
_cell.angle_alpha   90.00
_cell.angle_beta   90.00
_cell.angle_gamma   90.00
#
_symmetry.space_group_name_H-M   'P 1'
#
loop_
_entity.id
_entity.type
_entity.pdbx_description
1 polymer ?
#
loop_
_entity_poly.entity_id
_entity_poly.type
_entity_poly.pdbx_seq_one_letter_code
_entity_poly.pdbx_strand_id
1 'polypeptide(L)' 'MRKWVIFVLAALMAAFFALPVAAQERPTVAEILANDSDGRFTTLLAAVEAAGLTAALSGEGSFTVLAPT' A
#
# COMPACT_ATOMS: atom_id res chain seq x y z
N MET A 1 45.48 9.39 -3.30
CA MET A 1 44.51 8.27 -3.24
C MET A 1 43.26 8.57 -2.40
N ARG A 2 43.37 9.25 -1.24
CA ARG A 2 42.21 9.54 -0.35
C ARG A 2 41.16 10.51 -0.93
N LYS A 3 41.54 11.43 -1.82
CA LYS A 3 40.62 12.40 -2.46
C LYS A 3 39.63 11.77 -3.45
N TRP A 4 40.00 10.66 -4.08
CA TRP A 4 39.15 9.96 -5.05
C TRP A 4 38.11 9.07 -4.34
N VAL A 5 38.49 8.45 -3.22
CA VAL A 5 37.58 7.69 -2.35
C VAL A 5 36.48 8.59 -1.79
N ILE A 6 36.80 9.81 -1.38
CA ILE A 6 35.81 10.78 -0.87
C ILE A 6 34.82 11.19 -1.97
N PHE A 7 35.29 11.35 -3.22
CA PHE A 7 34.43 11.67 -4.35
C PHE A 7 33.47 10.52 -4.72
N VAL A 8 33.97 9.29 -4.72
CA VAL A 8 33.14 8.10 -4.99
C VAL A 8 32.13 7.86 -3.87
N LEU A 9 32.53 8.03 -2.61
CA LEU A 9 31.64 7.90 -1.45
C LEU A 9 30.54 8.99 -1.48
N ALA A 10 30.89 10.23 -1.82
CA ALA A 10 29.94 11.32 -1.95
C ALA A 10 28.94 11.09 -3.10
N ALA A 11 29.40 10.57 -4.24
CA ALA A 11 28.53 10.21 -5.35
C ALA A 11 27.56 9.06 -4.99
N LEU A 12 28.04 8.08 -4.22
CA LEU A 12 27.23 6.96 -3.77
C LEU A 12 26.20 7.39 -2.70
N MET A 13 26.54 8.36 -1.85
CA MET A 13 25.61 8.96 -0.90
C MET A 13 24.53 9.81 -1.60
N ALA A 14 24.90 10.57 -2.62
CA ALA A 14 23.96 11.35 -3.43
C ALA A 14 22.96 10.45 -4.18
N ALA A 15 23.41 9.29 -4.68
CA ALA A 15 22.54 8.31 -5.32
C ALA A 15 21.51 7.69 -4.34
N PHE A 16 21.89 7.50 -3.08
CA PHE A 16 20.97 6.99 -2.06
C PHE A 16 19.91 8.02 -1.63
N PHE A 17 20.28 9.30 -1.61
CA PHE A 17 19.35 10.41 -1.31
C PHE A 17 18.41 10.75 -2.48
N ALA A 18 18.82 10.43 -3.71
CA ALA A 18 18.04 10.66 -4.92
C ALA A 18 17.04 9.54 -5.22
N LEU A 19 16.96 8.49 -4.40
CA LEU A 19 15.89 7.51 -4.55
C LEU A 19 14.56 8.21 -4.28
N PRO A 20 13.64 8.24 -5.26
CA PRO A 20 12.30 8.72 -4.99
C PRO A 20 11.74 7.83 -3.87
N VAL A 21 11.32 8.46 -2.78
CA VAL A 21 10.50 7.78 -1.78
C VAL A 21 9.21 7.40 -2.50
N ALA A 22 9.16 6.17 -3.02
CA ALA A 22 7.95 5.62 -3.60
C ALA A 22 6.91 5.66 -2.48
N ALA A 23 5.91 6.55 -2.62
CA ALA A 23 4.78 6.58 -1.72
C ALA A 23 4.19 5.16 -1.71
N GLN A 24 4.23 4.49 -0.56
CA GLN A 24 3.62 3.18 -0.44
C GLN A 24 2.14 3.34 -0.74
N GLU A 25 1.72 2.77 -1.87
CA GLU A 25 0.33 2.64 -2.24
C GLU A 25 -0.29 1.70 -1.20
N ARG A 26 -0.97 2.29 -0.21
CA ARG A 26 -1.56 1.51 0.87
C ARG A 26 -2.68 0.66 0.26
N PRO A 27 -2.76 -0.63 0.59
CA PRO A 27 -3.81 -1.48 0.06
C PRO A 27 -5.19 -0.91 0.40
N THR A 28 -6.09 -0.98 -0.56
CA THR A 28 -7.47 -0.49 -0.39
C THR A 28 -8.24 -1.39 0.57
N VAL A 29 -9.38 -0.90 1.10
CA VAL A 29 -10.22 -1.73 1.96
C VAL A 29 -10.74 -2.97 1.23
N ALA A 30 -11.10 -2.83 -0.05
CA ALA A 30 -11.51 -3.95 -0.90
C ALA A 30 -10.40 -4.99 -1.04
N GLU A 31 -9.15 -4.53 -1.20
CA GLU A 31 -7.98 -5.40 -1.33
C GLU A 31 -7.63 -6.11 -0.01
N ILE A 32 -7.81 -5.46 1.13
CA ILE A 32 -7.64 -6.09 2.46
C ILE A 32 -8.67 -7.20 2.66
N LEU A 33 -9.92 -6.98 2.25
CA LEU A 33 -10.99 -7.99 2.35
C LEU A 33 -10.76 -9.18 1.42
N ALA A 34 -10.25 -8.93 0.21
CA ALA A 34 -9.96 -9.96 -0.77
C ALA A 34 -8.71 -10.80 -0.41
N ASN A 35 -7.72 -10.18 0.24
CA ASN A 35 -6.47 -10.85 0.64
C ASN A 35 -6.50 -11.47 2.05
N ASP A 36 -7.66 -11.53 2.72
CA ASP A 36 -7.79 -12.22 4.00
C ASP A 36 -7.61 -13.73 3.82
N SER A 37 -6.42 -14.20 4.19
CA SER A 37 -6.00 -15.61 4.02
C SER A 37 -6.82 -16.58 4.87
N ASP A 38 -7.43 -16.08 5.95
CA ASP A 38 -8.28 -16.85 6.86
C ASP A 38 -9.74 -16.94 6.37
N GLY A 39 -10.12 -16.22 5.31
CA GLY A 39 -11.46 -16.25 4.72
C GLY A 39 -12.58 -15.76 5.64
N ARG A 40 -12.26 -15.00 6.69
CA ARG A 40 -13.21 -14.52 7.72
C ARG A 40 -14.16 -13.48 7.17
N PHE A 41 -13.77 -12.77 6.11
CA PHE A 41 -14.57 -11.69 5.55
C PHE A 41 -15.30 -12.06 4.25
N THR A 42 -15.41 -13.35 3.92
CA THR A 42 -16.08 -13.82 2.69
C THR A 42 -17.53 -13.35 2.57
N THR A 43 -18.29 -13.41 3.67
CA THR A 43 -19.69 -12.91 3.72
C THR A 43 -19.75 -11.40 3.48
N LEU A 44 -18.80 -10.64 4.03
CA LEU A 44 -18.75 -9.19 3.85
C LEU A 44 -18.34 -8.85 2.42
N LEU A 45 -17.36 -9.54 1.84
CA LEU A 45 -16.94 -9.35 0.46
C LEU A 45 -18.13 -9.59 -0.49
N ALA A 46 -18.87 -10.68 -0.30
CA ALA A 46 -20.07 -10.97 -1.09
C ALA A 46 -21.15 -9.89 -0.94
N ALA A 47 -21.35 -9.35 0.26
CA ALA A 47 -22.30 -8.26 0.49
C ALA A 47 -21.84 -6.94 -0.16
N VAL A 48 -20.55 -6.62 -0.11
CA VAL A 48 -19.96 -5.44 -0.74
C VAL A 48 -20.08 -5.53 -2.26
N GLU A 49 -19.83 -6.70 -2.85
CA GLU A 49 -20.01 -6.97 -4.27
C GLU A 49 -21.48 -6.86 -4.67
N ALA A 50 -22.39 -7.49 -3.91
CA ALA A 50 -23.83 -7.43 -4.15
C ALA A 50 -24.39 -6.01 -4.06
N ALA A 51 -23.84 -5.18 -3.17
CA ALA A 51 -24.21 -3.78 -3.00
C ALA A 51 -23.49 -2.84 -3.99
N GLY A 52 -22.52 -3.32 -4.76
CA GLY A 52 -21.74 -2.52 -5.70
C GLY A 52 -20.82 -1.49 -5.04
N LEU A 53 -20.41 -1.72 -3.79
CA LEU A 53 -19.57 -0.77 -3.04
C LEU A 53 -18.06 -0.89 -3.33
N THR A 54 -17.62 -1.88 -4.10
CA THR A 54 -16.19 -2.16 -4.32
C THR A 54 -15.44 -0.95 -4.88
N ALA A 55 -16.04 -0.24 -5.85
CA ALA A 55 -15.44 0.96 -6.43
C ALA A 55 -15.41 2.13 -5.44
N ALA A 56 -16.44 2.25 -4.59
CA ALA A 56 -16.51 3.30 -3.59
C ALA A 56 -15.47 3.11 -2.46
N LEU A 57 -15.27 1.86 -2.02
CA LEU A 57 -14.28 1.51 -0.98
C LEU A 57 -12.84 1.48 -1.49
N SER A 58 -12.65 1.50 -2.81
CA SER A 58 -11.36 1.69 -3.48
C SER A 58 -11.10 3.16 -3.85
N GLY A 59 -12.09 4.03 -3.62
CA GLY A 59 -12.01 5.45 -3.94
C GLY A 59 -11.19 6.26 -2.92
N GLU A 60 -11.00 7.55 -3.22
CA GLU A 60 -10.32 8.48 -2.32
C GLU A 60 -11.09 8.68 -1.02
N GLY A 61 -10.42 8.47 0.11
CA GLY A 61 -10.96 8.73 1.44
C GLY A 61 -10.58 7.66 2.48
N SER A 62 -10.61 8.04 3.75
CA SER A 62 -10.45 7.10 4.85
C SER A 62 -11.81 6.53 5.24
N PHE A 63 -12.00 5.23 5.03
CA PHE A 63 -13.22 4.51 5.41
C PHE A 63 -12.99 3.68 6.67
N THR A 64 -14.02 3.57 7.51
CA THR A 64 -14.07 2.65 8.64
C THR A 64 -15.17 1.63 8.37
N VAL A 65 -14.78 0.40 8.05
CA VAL A 65 -15.72 -0.69 7.80
C VAL A 65 -15.84 -1.53 9.06
N LEU A 66 -17.06 -1.68 9.55
CA LEU A 66 -17.37 -2.59 10.65
C LEU A 66 -17.48 -4.01 10.07
N ALA A 67 -16.41 -4.80 10.21
CA ALA A 67 -16.30 -6.13 9.64
C ALA A 67 -16.51 -7.21 10.71
N PRO A 68 -17.75 -7.70 10.93
CA PRO A 68 -17.99 -8.91 11.72
C PRO A 68 -17.43 -10.15 10.99
N THR A 69 -16.96 -11.13 11.78
CA THR A 69 -16.36 -12.40 11.32
C THR A 69 -17.37 -13.51 11.11
#